data_AF-A0A559JHN7-F1
#
_entry.id   AF-A0A559JHN7-F1
#
_cell.length_a   1.000
_cell.length_b   1.000
_cell.length_c   1.000
_cell.angle_alpha   90.00
_cell.angle_beta   90.00
_cell.angle_gamma   90.00
#
_symmetry.space_group_name_H-M   'P 1'
#
loop_
_entity.id
_entity.type
_entity.pdbx_description
1 polymer ?
#
loop_
_entity_poly.entity_id
_entity_poly.type
_entity_poly.pdbx_seq_one_letter_code
_entity_poly.pdbx_strand_id
1 'polypeptide(L)'
;MTIIAMFRWGDKAVFASDFRVSFTAGNQVDIMSKFIQFENRIGIFTAGDVGMWKGAVPKIESVLDETTFENVGQQEGPLHLALQRYTESTPANGNLLYGGIAFMVEPERELHTVFKLYGQAGRGFSITTLEDGCVVMGSGDRIPGIEEHLGDILRRHTEVRSYNLPEVESVLKRNLHEWIARCGSSAYRKLGISPVMATSRLAGGAFQMTAIETHGDHYPSNGPRKSYHYSFTRVNGQLMLKDHRQGKTLVVNEIVDFSIQQDDDELFDPQGLTERFDPCSYAVGDTVFLMNQWVEADFVERSVYKTGIFRFKGQPLCNPNYERLSHITVEDMDPSETTPYANTGYIALLIPEEKHRSFEAGIQEHILNHQWLADHINNYEEIHLMT
;
A
#
# COMPACT_ATOMS: atom_id res chain seq x y z
N MET A 1 12.38 -2.78 2.42
CA MET A 1 11.30 -2.53 1.44
C MET A 1 10.22 -1.74 2.16
N THR A 2 9.44 -0.92 1.47
CA THR A 2 8.58 0.10 2.11
C THR A 2 7.48 0.59 1.20
N ILE A 3 6.36 1.02 1.77
CA ILE A 3 5.50 2.03 1.15
C ILE A 3 5.32 3.22 2.10
N ILE A 4 5.53 4.42 1.55
CA ILE A 4 5.09 5.68 2.15
C ILE A 4 4.23 6.35 1.10
N ALA A 5 3.01 6.73 1.45
CA ALA A 5 2.15 7.54 0.61
C ALA A 5 1.88 8.86 1.31
N MET A 6 1.86 9.95 0.54
CA MET A 6 1.51 11.29 1.01
C MET A 6 0.54 11.92 0.01
N PHE A 7 -0.46 12.63 0.52
CA PHE A 7 -1.30 13.49 -0.28
C PHE A 7 -1.36 14.89 0.34
N ARG A 8 -1.05 15.91 -0.46
CA ARG A 8 -1.02 17.32 -0.07
C ARG A 8 -2.06 18.12 -0.85
N TRP A 9 -2.77 19.01 -0.15
CA TRP A 9 -3.68 19.99 -0.75
C TRP A 9 -3.67 21.27 0.07
N GLY A 10 -3.26 22.38 -0.55
CA GLY A 10 -3.06 23.66 0.11
C GLY A 10 -2.11 23.55 1.31
N ASP A 11 -2.64 23.85 2.50
CA ASP A 11 -1.93 23.86 3.78
C ASP A 11 -2.14 22.56 4.59
N LYS A 12 -2.48 21.45 3.93
CA LYS A 12 -2.76 20.18 4.59
C LYS A 12 -2.05 19.05 3.89
N ALA A 13 -1.65 18.05 4.67
CA ALA A 13 -1.20 16.78 4.13
C ALA A 13 -1.63 15.61 5.02
N VAL A 14 -1.86 14.45 4.40
CA VAL A 14 -2.03 13.17 5.08
C VAL A 14 -0.97 12.19 4.60
N PHE A 15 -0.55 11.30 5.50
CA PHE A 15 0.48 10.30 5.21
C PHE A 15 0.02 8.92 5.63
N ALA A 16 0.51 7.91 4.93
CA ALA A 16 0.42 6.50 5.30
C ALA A 16 1.79 5.84 5.17
N SER A 17 2.18 5.04 6.14
CA SER A 17 3.44 4.28 6.11
C SER A 17 3.27 2.90 6.73
N ASP A 18 3.90 1.89 6.15
CA ASP A 18 3.87 0.52 6.68
C ASP A 18 4.97 0.27 7.74
N PHE A 19 4.93 -0.90 8.40
CA PHE A 19 5.87 -1.26 9.48
C PHE A 19 6.94 -2.28 9.08
N ARG A 20 6.89 -2.79 7.84
CA ARG A 20 7.67 -3.96 7.44
C ARG A 20 9.12 -3.59 7.17
N VAL A 21 10.04 -4.37 7.71
CA VAL A 21 11.45 -4.40 7.31
C VAL A 21 11.70 -5.70 6.55
N SER A 22 12.58 -5.65 5.54
CA SER A 22 12.97 -6.84 4.78
C SER A 22 14.48 -6.93 4.70
N PHE A 23 15.00 -8.13 4.87
CA PHE A 23 16.44 -8.39 4.90
C PHE A 23 16.91 -9.07 3.61
N THR A 24 18.20 -8.97 3.33
CA THR A 24 18.83 -9.63 2.16
C THR A 24 18.68 -11.15 2.22
N ALA A 25 18.61 -11.74 3.41
CA ALA A 25 18.36 -13.17 3.62
C ALA A 25 16.93 -13.62 3.25
N GLY A 26 16.01 -12.69 2.97
CA GLY A 26 14.62 -12.98 2.62
C GLY A 26 13.62 -12.79 3.77
N ASN A 27 14.10 -12.78 5.01
CA ASN A 27 13.27 -12.60 6.21
C ASN A 27 12.57 -11.23 6.21
N GLN A 28 11.37 -11.16 6.80
CA GLN A 28 10.57 -9.95 6.94
C GLN A 28 10.01 -9.85 8.36
N VAL A 29 9.90 -8.64 8.89
CA VAL A 29 9.37 -8.40 10.25
C VAL A 29 8.55 -7.11 10.28
N ASP A 30 7.43 -7.11 10.99
CA ASP A 30 6.53 -5.95 11.12
C ASP A 30 6.73 -5.24 12.47
N ILE A 31 7.95 -4.76 12.72
CA ILE A 31 8.38 -4.25 14.04
C ILE A 31 9.08 -2.88 14.01
N MET A 32 9.05 -2.15 12.89
CA MET A 32 9.76 -0.87 12.77
C MET A 32 8.84 0.28 12.38
N SER A 33 8.88 1.35 13.17
CA SER A 33 8.32 2.64 12.79
C SER A 33 9.21 3.27 11.73
N LYS A 34 8.64 3.61 10.59
CA LYS A 34 9.34 4.32 9.51
C LYS A 34 9.30 5.83 9.71
N PHE A 35 9.03 6.31 10.92
CA PHE A 35 8.96 7.72 11.24
C PHE A 35 10.06 8.10 12.23
N ILE A 36 10.80 9.15 11.91
CA ILE A 36 11.79 9.79 12.79
C ILE A 36 11.34 11.22 13.03
N GLN A 37 11.49 11.68 14.27
CA GLN A 37 11.19 13.05 14.64
C GLN A 37 12.45 13.72 15.20
N PHE A 38 12.72 14.95 14.75
CA PHE A 38 13.79 15.80 15.23
C PHE A 38 13.17 17.02 15.90
N GLU A 39 13.33 17.08 17.23
CA GLU A 39 12.65 18.05 18.09
C GLU A 39 11.13 18.06 17.83
N ASN A 40 10.49 19.22 17.85
CA ASN A 40 9.08 19.38 17.45
C ASN A 40 8.97 20.12 16.11
N ARG A 41 10.02 20.07 15.27
CA ARG A 41 10.12 20.88 14.04
C ARG A 41 10.19 20.04 12.78
N ILE A 42 10.94 18.94 12.75
CA ILE A 42 11.13 18.14 11.53
C ILE A 42 10.67 16.70 11.80
N GLY A 43 9.87 16.16 10.89
CA GLY A 43 9.52 14.74 10.87
C GLY A 43 9.85 14.13 9.52
N ILE A 44 10.31 12.88 9.53
CA ILE A 44 10.76 12.18 8.32
C ILE A 44 10.19 10.76 8.29
N PHE A 45 9.43 10.46 7.23
CA PHE A 45 9.06 9.10 6.86
C PHE A 45 10.17 8.48 6.00
N THR A 46 10.71 7.34 6.43
CA THR A 46 11.93 6.74 5.88
C THR A 46 11.68 5.54 4.97
N ALA A 47 12.36 5.54 3.83
CA ALA A 47 12.42 4.44 2.88
C ALA A 47 13.87 4.14 2.49
N GLY A 48 14.11 2.91 2.06
CA GLY A 48 15.43 2.45 1.61
C GLY A 48 16.22 1.75 2.72
N ASP A 49 17.54 1.90 2.68
CA ASP A 49 18.47 1.19 3.54
C ASP A 49 18.48 1.73 4.98
N VAL A 50 18.32 0.83 5.95
CA VAL A 50 18.26 1.17 7.38
C VAL A 50 19.63 1.61 7.90
N GLY A 51 20.72 1.02 7.42
CA GLY A 51 22.08 1.39 7.81
C GLY A 51 22.44 2.82 7.38
N MET A 52 22.07 3.17 6.13
CA MET A 52 22.18 4.54 5.61
C MET A 52 21.40 5.54 6.46
N TRP A 53 20.15 5.21 6.83
CA TRP A 53 19.35 6.07 7.69
C TRP A 53 19.98 6.25 9.07
N LYS A 54 20.47 5.17 9.71
CA LYS A 54 21.18 5.26 11.00
C LYS A 54 22.39 6.18 10.95
N GLY A 55 23.13 6.19 9.84
CA GLY A 55 24.24 7.12 9.66
C GLY A 55 23.80 8.56 9.31
N ALA A 56 22.66 8.73 8.66
CA ALA A 56 22.10 10.04 8.30
C ALA A 56 21.52 10.80 9.50
N VAL A 57 20.86 10.12 10.44
CA VAL A 57 20.26 10.74 11.64
C VAL A 57 21.21 11.71 12.37
N PRO A 58 22.43 11.30 12.80
CA PRO A 58 23.32 12.21 13.52
C PRO A 58 23.82 13.39 12.67
N LYS A 59 23.75 13.28 11.33
CA LYS A 59 24.12 14.38 10.43
C LYS A 59 23.02 15.43 10.38
N ILE A 60 21.76 14.99 10.37
CA ILE A 60 20.59 15.88 10.46
C ILE A 60 20.59 16.61 11.80
N GLU A 61 20.80 15.88 12.91
CA GLU A 61 20.89 16.47 14.25
C GLU A 61 21.97 17.54 14.34
N SER A 62 23.13 17.33 13.71
CA SER A 62 24.25 18.28 13.79
C SER A 62 24.01 19.64 13.11
N VAL A 63 22.98 19.76 12.28
CA VAL A 63 22.67 20.99 11.52
C VAL A 63 21.23 21.49 11.75
N LEU A 64 20.55 20.96 12.78
CA LEU A 64 19.13 21.20 13.01
C LEU A 64 18.85 22.69 13.33
N ASP A 65 19.72 23.32 14.12
CA ASP A 65 19.62 24.73 14.50
C ASP A 65 19.80 25.70 13.32
N GLU A 66 20.56 25.28 12.31
CA GLU A 66 20.84 26.08 11.11
C GLU A 66 19.75 25.89 10.03
N THR A 67 18.93 24.85 10.15
CA THR A 67 17.91 24.50 9.15
C THR A 67 16.64 25.33 9.37
N THR A 68 16.21 26.07 8.35
CA THR A 68 15.04 26.98 8.35
C THR A 68 14.11 26.68 7.18
N PHE A 69 12.91 27.25 7.20
CA PHE A 69 11.94 27.14 6.10
C PHE A 69 12.48 27.67 4.77
N GLU A 70 13.31 28.70 4.82
CA GLU A 70 13.89 29.35 3.65
C GLU A 70 15.00 28.50 3.03
N ASN A 71 15.71 27.71 3.84
CA ASN A 71 16.91 26.99 3.40
C ASN A 71 16.76 25.46 3.30
N VAL A 72 15.70 24.86 3.87
CA VAL A 72 15.54 23.39 3.95
C VAL A 72 15.55 22.69 2.59
N GLY A 73 15.05 23.37 1.54
CA GLY A 73 15.03 22.86 0.17
C GLY A 73 16.19 23.34 -0.72
N GLN A 74 17.11 24.15 -0.20
CA GLN A 74 18.18 24.74 -1.00
C GLN A 74 19.37 23.78 -1.13
N GLN A 75 19.99 23.73 -2.32
CA GLN A 75 21.18 22.88 -2.57
C GLN A 75 22.39 23.27 -1.71
N GLU A 76 22.53 24.56 -1.39
CA GLU A 76 23.58 25.07 -0.50
C GLU A 76 23.10 25.15 0.97
N GLY A 77 21.89 24.69 1.26
CA GLY A 77 21.33 24.67 2.60
C GLY A 77 22.05 23.67 3.52
N PRO A 78 22.05 23.90 4.84
CA PRO A 78 22.81 23.11 5.80
C PRO A 78 22.40 21.64 5.81
N LEU A 79 21.10 21.35 5.75
CA LEU A 79 20.56 19.98 5.67
C LEU A 79 21.05 19.24 4.41
N HIS A 80 20.99 19.89 3.24
CA HIS A 80 21.42 19.30 1.98
C HIS A 80 22.92 18.99 2.01
N LEU A 81 23.75 19.96 2.40
CA LEU A 81 25.21 19.78 2.45
C LEU A 81 25.64 18.68 3.43
N ALA A 82 25.01 18.61 4.61
CA ALA A 82 25.32 17.57 5.60
C ALA A 82 25.03 16.16 5.07
N LEU A 83 23.85 15.97 4.48
CA LEU A 83 23.44 14.68 3.92
C LEU A 83 24.20 14.34 2.63
N GLN A 84 24.52 15.32 1.79
CA GLN A 84 25.34 15.14 0.60
C GLN A 84 26.74 14.63 0.97
N ARG A 85 27.45 15.31 1.89
CA ARG A 85 28.78 14.89 2.34
C ARG A 85 28.76 13.47 2.91
N TYR A 86 27.78 13.15 3.74
CA TYR A 86 27.61 11.80 4.28
C TYR A 86 27.41 10.76 3.18
N THR A 87 26.50 11.04 2.24
CA THR A 87 26.14 10.12 1.16
C THR A 87 27.31 9.88 0.20
N GLU A 88 28.06 10.92 -0.15
CA GLU A 88 29.25 10.83 -1.00
C GLU A 88 30.43 10.13 -0.31
N SER A 89 30.57 10.30 1.01
CA SER A 89 31.60 9.60 1.79
C SER A 89 31.33 8.11 1.99
N THR A 90 30.07 7.68 1.79
CA THR A 90 29.69 6.28 1.97
C THR A 90 30.08 5.48 0.72
N PRO A 91 30.83 4.37 0.86
CA PRO A 91 31.26 3.56 -0.28
C PRO A 91 30.08 3.12 -1.15
N ALA A 92 30.23 3.20 -2.47
CA ALA A 92 29.23 2.76 -3.46
C ALA A 92 29.09 1.22 -3.56
N ASN A 93 29.37 0.51 -2.47
CA ASN A 93 29.33 -0.95 -2.41
C ASN A 93 27.87 -1.39 -2.32
N GLY A 94 27.33 -1.86 -3.45
CA GLY A 94 25.92 -2.14 -3.60
C GLY A 94 25.13 -0.86 -3.91
N ASN A 95 24.01 -1.00 -4.63
CA ASN A 95 23.10 0.10 -4.92
C ASN A 95 22.31 0.49 -3.67
N LEU A 96 23.02 0.96 -2.63
CA LEU A 96 22.43 1.42 -1.38
C LEU A 96 21.76 2.77 -1.61
N LEU A 97 20.44 2.77 -1.42
CA LEU A 97 19.56 3.91 -1.61
C LEU A 97 18.83 4.19 -0.32
N TYR A 98 18.68 5.46 0.03
CA TYR A 98 17.80 5.89 1.10
C TYR A 98 17.05 7.15 0.67
N GLY A 99 15.89 7.36 1.23
CA GLY A 99 15.05 8.50 0.91
C GLY A 99 13.83 8.53 1.80
N GLY A 100 13.00 9.55 1.62
CA GLY A 100 11.86 9.73 2.49
C GLY A 100 11.00 10.90 2.12
N ILE A 101 9.84 10.98 2.77
CA ILE A 101 8.99 12.17 2.74
C ILE A 101 9.13 12.83 4.09
N ALA A 102 9.63 14.05 4.09
CA ALA A 102 9.87 14.85 5.28
C ALA A 102 8.94 16.05 5.30
N PHE A 103 8.71 16.58 6.49
CA PHE A 103 8.06 17.85 6.68
C PHE A 103 8.81 18.66 7.73
N MET A 104 8.62 19.98 7.64
CA MET A 104 9.06 20.92 8.65
C MET A 104 7.86 21.78 9.08
N VAL A 105 7.73 22.03 10.39
CA VAL A 105 6.67 22.85 10.98
C VAL A 105 7.24 24.04 11.75
N GLU A 106 6.50 25.14 11.72
CA GLU A 106 6.71 26.34 12.54
C GLU A 106 5.37 26.69 13.21
N PRO A 107 5.13 26.17 14.44
CA PRO A 107 3.85 26.31 15.11
C PRO A 107 3.42 27.77 15.31
N GLU A 108 4.35 28.66 15.65
CA GLU A 108 4.08 30.08 15.92
C GLU A 108 3.52 30.84 14.70
N ARG A 109 3.87 30.39 13.48
CA ARG A 109 3.39 30.99 12.22
C ARG A 109 2.35 30.12 11.52
N GLU A 110 1.98 28.98 12.13
CA GLU A 110 1.12 27.95 11.55
C GLU A 110 1.60 27.45 10.17
N LEU A 111 2.91 27.55 9.90
CA LEU A 111 3.51 27.18 8.62
C LEU A 111 4.01 25.75 8.65
N HIS A 112 3.93 25.10 7.50
CA HIS A 112 4.62 23.84 7.26
C HIS A 112 5.02 23.72 5.79
N THR A 113 6.08 22.96 5.55
CA THR A 113 6.53 22.59 4.22
C THR A 113 6.79 21.09 4.19
N VAL A 114 6.55 20.46 3.04
CA VAL A 114 6.78 19.03 2.83
C VAL A 114 7.81 18.90 1.71
N PHE A 115 8.75 17.98 1.87
CA PHE A 115 9.84 17.80 0.92
C PHE A 115 10.24 16.33 0.84
N LYS A 116 10.67 15.92 -0.35
CA LYS A 116 11.20 14.60 -0.65
C LYS A 116 12.71 14.61 -0.47
N LEU A 117 13.23 13.55 0.14
CA LEU A 117 14.65 13.28 0.32
C LEU A 117 15.04 12.07 -0.53
N TYR A 118 16.17 12.14 -1.22
CA TYR A 118 16.71 11.00 -1.96
C TYR A 118 18.24 11.04 -1.97
N GLY A 119 18.86 9.93 -1.56
CA GLY A 119 20.30 9.75 -1.57
C GLY A 119 20.73 8.38 -2.08
N GLN A 120 21.85 8.37 -2.79
CA GLN A 120 22.50 7.17 -3.29
C GLN A 120 23.98 7.17 -2.89
N ALA A 121 24.42 6.11 -2.20
CA ALA A 121 25.80 5.98 -1.73
C ALA A 121 26.80 6.23 -2.87
N GLY A 122 27.77 7.11 -2.61
CA GLY A 122 28.82 7.51 -3.56
C GLY A 122 28.35 8.34 -4.76
N ARG A 123 27.06 8.69 -4.88
CA ARG A 123 26.55 9.55 -5.96
C ARG A 123 26.01 10.90 -5.50
N GLY A 124 25.57 11.00 -4.26
CA GLY A 124 25.09 12.25 -3.67
C GLY A 124 23.64 12.20 -3.23
N PHE A 125 23.11 13.38 -2.94
CA PHE A 125 21.86 13.58 -2.25
C PHE A 125 21.05 14.70 -2.91
N SER A 126 19.73 14.67 -2.73
CA SER A 126 18.81 15.68 -3.24
C SER A 126 17.64 15.90 -2.29
N ILE A 127 17.21 17.15 -2.20
CA ILE A 127 15.98 17.58 -1.52
C ILE A 127 15.09 18.26 -2.55
N THR A 128 13.81 17.94 -2.54
CA THR A 128 12.82 18.55 -3.44
C THR A 128 11.56 18.87 -2.67
N THR A 129 11.21 20.16 -2.56
CA THR A 129 9.93 20.57 -1.98
C THR A 129 8.77 20.00 -2.79
N LEU A 130 7.73 19.56 -2.09
CA LEU A 130 6.56 18.92 -2.67
C LEU A 130 5.39 19.88 -2.71
N GLU A 131 4.83 20.03 -3.91
CA GLU A 131 3.60 20.75 -4.16
C GLU A 131 2.37 19.86 -3.91
N ASP A 132 1.17 20.42 -4.13
CA ASP A 132 -0.09 19.69 -4.07
C ASP A 132 -0.10 18.48 -5.01
N GLY A 133 -0.65 17.36 -4.51
CA GLY A 133 -0.68 16.11 -5.23
C GLY A 133 -0.39 14.90 -4.34
N CYS A 134 -0.23 13.74 -4.98
CA CYS A 134 0.13 12.49 -4.31
C CYS A 134 1.55 12.09 -4.65
N VAL A 135 2.28 11.59 -3.64
CA VAL A 135 3.61 10.99 -3.80
C VAL A 135 3.63 9.66 -3.08
N VAL A 136 4.19 8.64 -3.73
CA VAL A 136 4.45 7.32 -3.16
C VAL A 136 5.95 7.04 -3.24
N MET A 137 6.51 6.49 -2.17
CA MET A 137 7.93 6.15 -2.05
C MET A 137 8.14 4.74 -1.51
N GLY A 138 9.32 4.20 -1.80
CA GLY A 138 9.72 2.85 -1.42
C GLY A 138 9.36 1.84 -2.51
N SER A 139 9.36 0.55 -2.20
CA SER A 139 8.96 -0.50 -3.15
C SER A 139 7.51 -0.38 -3.62
N GLY A 140 6.65 0.26 -2.84
CA GLY A 140 5.27 0.58 -3.24
C GLY A 140 5.16 1.49 -4.46
N ASP A 141 6.20 2.29 -4.75
CA ASP A 141 6.24 3.16 -5.95
C ASP A 141 6.26 2.37 -7.27
N ARG A 142 6.57 1.06 -7.20
CA ARG A 142 6.61 0.16 -8.36
C ARG A 142 5.24 -0.40 -8.73
N ILE A 143 4.20 -0.15 -7.92
CA ILE A 143 2.85 -0.55 -8.24
C ILE A 143 2.33 0.37 -9.36
N PRO A 144 1.93 -0.16 -10.54
CA PRO A 144 1.50 0.66 -11.65
C PRO A 144 0.32 1.58 -11.30
N GLY A 145 0.43 2.87 -11.67
CA GLY A 145 -0.64 3.87 -11.53
C GLY A 145 -1.02 4.26 -10.10
N ILE A 146 -0.27 3.85 -9.07
CA ILE A 146 -0.65 4.07 -7.67
C ILE A 146 -0.73 5.56 -7.30
N GLU A 147 0.24 6.39 -7.69
CA GLU A 147 0.24 7.83 -7.41
C GLU A 147 -0.91 8.55 -8.10
N GLU A 148 -1.17 8.22 -9.37
CA GLU A 148 -2.27 8.78 -10.16
C GLU A 148 -3.62 8.40 -9.55
N HIS A 149 -3.83 7.11 -9.27
CA HIS A 149 -5.07 6.60 -8.69
C HIS A 149 -5.39 7.26 -7.33
N LEU A 150 -4.41 7.29 -6.42
CA LEU A 150 -4.58 7.91 -5.11
C LEU A 150 -4.81 9.42 -5.24
N GLY A 151 -4.02 10.11 -6.07
CA GLY A 151 -4.13 11.54 -6.31
C GLY A 151 -5.49 11.93 -6.86
N ASP A 152 -6.03 11.16 -7.81
CA ASP A 152 -7.34 11.39 -8.40
C ASP A 152 -8.48 11.23 -7.40
N ILE A 153 -8.49 10.12 -6.65
CA ILE A 153 -9.55 9.85 -5.67
C ILE A 153 -9.52 10.88 -4.55
N LEU A 154 -8.33 11.21 -4.04
CA LEU A 154 -8.19 12.14 -2.93
C LEU A 154 -8.52 13.57 -3.36
N ARG A 155 -8.16 13.99 -4.58
CA ARG A 155 -8.52 15.30 -5.13
C ARG A 155 -10.04 15.47 -5.26
N ARG A 156 -10.72 14.49 -5.88
CA ARG A 156 -12.20 14.50 -5.96
C ARG A 156 -12.85 14.54 -4.58
N HIS A 157 -12.25 13.83 -3.61
CA HIS A 157 -12.76 13.81 -2.24
C HIS A 157 -12.57 15.17 -1.54
N THR A 158 -11.40 15.80 -1.68
CA THR A 158 -11.13 17.10 -1.06
C THR A 158 -11.86 18.25 -1.71
N GLU A 159 -12.23 18.18 -2.99
CA GLU A 159 -13.12 19.16 -3.63
C GLU A 159 -14.48 19.28 -2.91
N VAL A 160 -14.97 18.18 -2.32
CA VAL A 160 -16.27 18.15 -1.61
C VAL A 160 -16.10 18.27 -0.10
N ARG A 161 -15.04 17.68 0.47
CA ARG A 161 -14.83 17.54 1.94
C ARG A 161 -13.43 17.96 2.41
N SER A 162 -12.90 19.06 1.86
CA SER A 162 -11.51 19.54 2.11
C SER A 162 -11.10 19.73 3.58
N TYR A 163 -12.07 19.94 4.48
CA TYR A 163 -11.82 20.24 5.90
C TYR A 163 -11.79 18.99 6.79
N ASN A 164 -12.31 17.85 6.34
CA ASN A 164 -12.39 16.64 7.16
C ASN A 164 -11.12 15.77 7.04
N LEU A 165 -10.01 16.27 7.60
CA LEU A 165 -8.71 15.58 7.63
C LEU A 165 -8.78 14.08 8.01
N PRO A 166 -9.50 13.66 9.08
CA PRO A 166 -9.66 12.24 9.41
C PRO A 166 -10.28 11.40 8.29
N GLU A 167 -11.22 11.98 7.53
CA GLU A 167 -11.88 11.28 6.42
C GLU A 167 -10.95 11.16 5.22
N VAL A 168 -10.21 12.22 4.87
CA VAL A 168 -9.20 12.18 3.81
C VAL A 168 -8.12 11.14 4.13
N GLU A 169 -7.67 11.08 5.38
CA GLU A 169 -6.73 10.07 5.90
C GLU A 169 -7.29 8.65 5.73
N SER A 170 -8.56 8.44 6.10
CA SER A 170 -9.25 7.15 5.94
C SER A 170 -9.37 6.74 4.46
N VAL A 171 -9.69 7.69 3.59
CA VAL A 171 -9.77 7.49 2.14
C VAL A 171 -8.40 7.11 1.58
N LEU A 172 -7.32 7.79 1.98
CA LEU A 172 -5.95 7.44 1.57
C LEU A 172 -5.63 6.00 1.96
N LYS A 173 -5.81 5.65 3.24
CA LYS A 173 -5.49 4.31 3.75
C LYS A 173 -6.30 3.21 3.05
N ARG A 174 -7.61 3.41 2.89
CA ARG A 174 -8.49 2.43 2.25
C ARG A 174 -8.10 2.19 0.81
N ASN A 175 -7.95 3.25 0.01
CA ASN A 175 -7.63 3.10 -1.41
C ASN A 175 -6.22 2.56 -1.62
N LEU A 176 -5.28 2.89 -0.74
CA LEU A 176 -3.94 2.30 -0.78
C LEU A 176 -3.98 0.78 -0.55
N HIS A 177 -4.72 0.31 0.45
CA HIS A 177 -4.93 -1.14 0.66
C HIS A 177 -5.65 -1.80 -0.50
N GLU A 178 -6.72 -1.20 -1.02
CA GLU A 178 -7.46 -1.74 -2.16
C GLU A 178 -6.59 -1.87 -3.40
N TRP A 179 -5.77 -0.86 -3.69
CA TRP A 179 -4.86 -0.87 -4.83
C TRP A 179 -3.78 -1.94 -4.71
N ILE A 180 -3.18 -2.11 -3.51
CA ILE A 180 -2.22 -3.20 -3.25
C ILE A 180 -2.91 -4.56 -3.35
N ALA A 181 -4.13 -4.71 -2.80
CA ALA A 181 -4.85 -5.98 -2.82
C ALA A 181 -5.18 -6.47 -4.24
N ARG A 182 -5.42 -5.56 -5.19
CA ARG A 182 -5.58 -5.89 -6.61
C ARG A 182 -4.31 -6.47 -7.27
N CYS A 183 -3.14 -6.26 -6.67
CA CYS A 183 -1.92 -6.93 -7.13
C CYS A 183 -1.85 -8.41 -6.72
N GLY A 184 -2.77 -8.87 -5.87
CA GLY A 184 -2.80 -10.20 -5.27
C GLY A 184 -2.27 -10.24 -3.83
N SER A 185 -2.68 -11.25 -3.07
CA SER A 185 -2.25 -11.41 -1.67
C SER A 185 -0.74 -11.51 -1.48
N SER A 186 0.00 -12.11 -2.43
CA SER A 186 1.45 -12.18 -2.35
C SER A 186 2.13 -10.81 -2.53
N ALA A 187 1.44 -9.77 -3.00
CA ALA A 187 2.00 -8.44 -3.18
C ALA A 187 2.61 -7.89 -1.89
N TYR A 188 1.96 -8.08 -0.75
CA TYR A 188 2.48 -7.67 0.56
C TYR A 188 3.84 -8.31 0.88
N ARG A 189 4.02 -9.61 0.58
CA ARG A 189 5.31 -10.29 0.79
C ARG A 189 6.34 -9.90 -0.28
N LYS A 190 5.97 -9.95 -1.56
CA LYS A 190 6.87 -9.68 -2.69
C LYS A 190 7.39 -8.23 -2.69
N LEU A 191 6.52 -7.26 -2.37
CA LEU A 191 6.88 -5.85 -2.23
C LEU A 191 7.44 -5.50 -0.85
N GLY A 192 7.37 -6.43 0.11
CA GLY A 192 7.81 -6.22 1.49
C GLY A 192 7.09 -5.05 2.17
N ILE A 193 5.75 -5.05 2.07
CA ILE A 193 4.85 -4.04 2.63
C ILE A 193 3.99 -4.72 3.70
N SER A 194 3.88 -4.11 4.88
CA SER A 194 2.95 -4.58 5.91
C SER A 194 1.49 -4.33 5.49
N PRO A 195 0.57 -5.28 5.74
CA PRO A 195 -0.87 -5.05 5.57
C PRO A 195 -1.48 -4.13 6.64
N VAL A 196 -0.66 -3.68 7.60
CA VAL A 196 -1.04 -2.70 8.62
C VAL A 196 -0.23 -1.42 8.38
N MET A 197 -0.90 -0.27 8.44
CA MET A 197 -0.31 1.03 8.14
C MET A 197 -0.55 1.99 9.28
N ALA A 198 0.49 2.74 9.66
CA ALA A 198 0.37 3.97 10.43
C ALA A 198 -0.14 5.07 9.49
N THR A 199 -0.97 5.96 10.03
CA THR A 199 -1.43 7.15 9.31
C THR A 199 -1.23 8.39 10.16
N SER A 200 -1.10 9.53 9.49
CA SER A 200 -0.83 10.80 10.17
C SER A 200 -1.31 11.99 9.34
N ARG A 201 -1.32 13.16 9.97
CA ARG A 201 -1.86 14.40 9.44
C ARG A 201 -0.91 15.55 9.72
N LEU A 202 -0.92 16.53 8.82
CA LEU A 202 -0.19 17.78 8.94
C LEU A 202 -1.13 18.92 8.55
N ALA A 203 -1.32 19.89 9.45
CA ALA A 203 -2.13 21.08 9.22
C ALA A 203 -1.74 22.19 10.22
N GLY A 204 -1.79 23.46 9.80
CA GLY A 204 -1.63 24.62 10.70
C GLY A 204 -0.34 24.61 11.53
N GLY A 205 0.77 24.12 10.99
CA GLY A 205 2.05 24.01 11.71
C GLY A 205 2.10 22.90 12.77
N ALA A 206 1.16 21.95 12.75
CA ALA A 206 1.14 20.81 13.65
C ALA A 206 1.11 19.48 12.89
N PHE A 207 1.88 18.52 13.40
CA PHE A 207 1.87 17.13 12.95
C PHE A 207 1.24 16.23 14.01
N GLN A 208 0.42 15.27 13.56
CA GLN A 208 -0.21 14.29 14.43
C GLN A 208 -0.13 12.89 13.81
N MET A 209 0.50 11.96 14.54
CA MET A 209 0.40 10.53 14.27
C MET A 209 -0.92 9.99 14.86
N THR A 210 -1.72 9.31 14.04
CA THR A 210 -3.05 8.82 14.43
C THR A 210 -2.94 7.43 15.06
N ALA A 211 -3.44 7.28 16.28
CA ALA A 211 -3.67 5.96 16.87
C ALA A 211 -4.77 5.24 16.09
N ILE A 212 -4.62 3.94 15.88
CA ILE A 212 -5.57 3.14 15.10
C ILE A 212 -6.13 2.05 15.99
N GLU A 213 -7.44 1.86 15.92
CA GLU A 213 -8.09 0.62 16.31
C GLU A 213 -8.99 0.20 15.15
N THR A 214 -8.84 -1.02 14.67
CA THR A 214 -9.57 -1.53 13.51
C THR A 214 -10.12 -2.90 13.87
N HIS A 215 -11.43 -3.05 13.71
CA HIS A 215 -12.11 -4.33 13.78
C HIS A 215 -13.03 -4.48 12.58
N GLY A 216 -13.40 -5.71 12.28
CA GLY A 216 -14.30 -6.00 11.20
C GLY A 216 -14.29 -7.47 10.87
N ASP A 217 -14.86 -7.76 9.71
CA ASP A 217 -15.05 -9.12 9.24
C ASP A 217 -14.72 -9.19 7.76
N HIS A 218 -14.18 -10.32 7.35
CA HIS A 218 -14.10 -10.67 5.95
C HIS A 218 -14.74 -12.03 5.69
N TYR A 219 -15.36 -12.12 4.53
CA TYR A 219 -16.01 -13.30 4.01
C TYR A 219 -15.11 -13.86 2.90
N PRO A 220 -14.27 -14.87 3.20
CA PRO A 220 -13.50 -15.51 2.15
C PRO A 220 -14.45 -16.23 1.18
N SER A 221 -14.13 -16.24 -0.12
CA SER A 221 -14.92 -16.95 -1.13
C SER A 221 -15.22 -18.40 -0.74
N ASN A 222 -14.22 -19.08 -0.15
CA ASN A 222 -14.31 -20.47 0.27
C ASN A 222 -13.92 -20.59 1.75
N GLY A 223 -14.83 -20.24 2.66
CA GLY A 223 -14.61 -20.50 4.08
C GLY A 223 -15.52 -19.72 5.04
N PRO A 224 -15.42 -20.00 6.34
CA PRO A 224 -16.18 -19.28 7.35
C PRO A 224 -15.73 -17.81 7.42
N ARG A 225 -16.67 -16.94 7.80
CA ARG A 225 -16.40 -15.55 8.18
C ARG A 225 -15.21 -15.48 9.15
N LYS A 226 -14.24 -14.64 8.83
CA LYS A 226 -13.07 -14.39 9.68
C LYS A 226 -13.13 -12.94 10.18
N SER A 227 -13.33 -12.78 11.48
CA SER A 227 -13.22 -11.47 12.12
C SER A 227 -11.76 -11.04 12.27
N TYR A 228 -11.50 -9.76 12.49
CA TYR A 228 -10.18 -9.26 12.85
C TYR A 228 -10.36 -8.10 13.83
N HIS A 229 -9.39 -7.90 14.72
CA HIS A 229 -9.37 -6.79 15.65
C HIS A 229 -7.93 -6.49 16.06
N TYR A 230 -7.43 -5.32 15.68
CA TYR A 230 -6.07 -4.90 16.01
C TYR A 230 -6.00 -3.40 16.31
N SER A 231 -4.93 -2.98 16.99
CA SER A 231 -4.64 -1.57 17.23
C SER A 231 -3.16 -1.23 17.08
N PHE A 232 -2.90 0.03 16.73
CA PHE A 232 -1.61 0.69 16.78
C PHE A 232 -1.69 1.87 17.74
N THR A 233 -0.98 1.80 18.86
CA THR A 233 -1.08 2.78 19.95
C THR A 233 0.26 3.01 20.61
N ARG A 234 0.43 4.18 21.25
CA ARG A 234 1.56 4.46 22.14
C ARG A 234 1.17 4.17 23.58
N VAL A 235 1.87 3.26 24.25
CA VAL A 235 1.65 2.90 25.67
C VAL A 235 2.94 3.16 26.42
N ASN A 236 2.90 4.05 27.42
CA ASN A 236 4.09 4.45 28.20
C ASN A 236 5.28 4.90 27.33
N GLY A 237 5.01 5.62 26.25
CA GLY A 237 6.03 6.08 25.29
C GLY A 237 6.38 5.07 24.19
N GLN A 238 6.11 3.78 24.39
CA GLN A 238 6.41 2.73 23.42
C GLN A 238 5.31 2.59 22.37
N LEU A 239 5.69 2.52 21.09
CA LEU A 239 4.77 2.19 20.01
C LEU A 239 4.51 0.69 19.98
N MET A 240 3.24 0.30 19.85
CA MET A 240 2.81 -1.09 19.93
C MET A 240 1.77 -1.42 18.86
N LEU A 241 1.93 -2.59 18.23
CA LEU A 241 0.90 -3.27 17.46
C LEU A 241 0.29 -4.38 18.31
N LYS A 242 -1.03 -4.43 18.41
CA LYS A 242 -1.73 -5.44 19.19
C LYS A 242 -2.82 -6.10 18.37
N ASP A 243 -2.77 -7.42 18.26
CA ASP A 243 -3.88 -8.26 17.78
C ASP A 243 -4.72 -8.64 19.00
N HIS A 244 -5.92 -8.10 19.10
CA HIS A 244 -6.81 -8.34 20.24
C HIS A 244 -7.48 -9.72 20.19
N ARG A 245 -7.54 -10.36 19.02
CA ARG A 245 -8.10 -11.72 18.89
C ARG A 245 -7.11 -12.77 19.36
N GLN A 246 -5.85 -12.63 18.98
CA GLN A 246 -4.79 -13.59 19.33
C GLN A 246 -4.07 -13.23 20.64
N GLY A 247 -4.28 -12.02 21.17
CA GLY A 247 -3.49 -11.49 22.29
C GLY A 247 -2.03 -11.18 21.93
N LYS A 248 -1.66 -11.31 20.65
CA LYS A 248 -0.31 -11.04 20.16
C LYS A 248 -0.03 -9.55 20.25
N THR A 249 1.12 -9.20 20.81
CA THR A 249 1.56 -7.81 20.97
C THR A 249 2.99 -7.71 20.46
N LEU A 250 3.23 -6.75 19.56
CA LEU A 250 4.54 -6.46 18.99
C LEU A 250 4.96 -5.05 19.38
N VAL A 251 6.22 -4.94 19.79
CA VAL A 251 6.86 -3.65 20.05
C VAL A 251 7.38 -3.11 18.73
N VAL A 252 6.97 -1.88 18.40
CA VAL A 252 7.42 -1.18 17.20
C VAL A 252 8.59 -0.27 17.59
N ASN A 253 9.77 -0.58 17.09
CA ASN A 253 11.01 0.14 17.36
C ASN A 253 11.18 1.32 16.40
N GLU A 254 11.81 2.40 16.85
CA GLU A 254 12.29 3.46 15.97
C GLU A 254 13.56 3.02 15.24
N ILE A 255 13.88 3.66 14.12
CA ILE A 255 14.99 3.22 13.25
C ILE A 255 16.35 3.23 13.96
N VAL A 256 16.53 4.14 14.92
CA VAL A 256 17.76 4.31 15.69
C VAL A 256 17.98 3.15 16.65
N ASP A 257 16.91 2.71 17.30
CA ASP A 257 16.90 1.62 18.28
C ASP A 257 16.72 0.23 17.65
N PHE A 258 16.37 0.19 16.36
CA PHE A 258 16.14 -1.04 15.64
C PHE A 258 17.39 -1.92 15.60
N SER A 259 17.33 -3.09 16.20
CA SER A 259 18.39 -4.11 16.14
C SER A 259 17.79 -5.44 15.69
N ILE A 260 18.59 -6.24 14.99
CA ILE A 260 18.14 -7.51 14.42
C ILE A 260 18.37 -8.62 15.44
N GLN A 261 17.33 -9.41 15.72
CA GLN A 261 17.49 -10.79 16.16
C GLN A 261 17.29 -11.66 14.90
N GLN A 262 18.31 -12.44 14.52
CA GLN A 262 18.43 -13.01 13.17
C GLN A 262 17.39 -14.11 12.84
N ASP A 263 16.60 -14.55 13.82
CA ASP A 263 15.78 -15.76 13.73
C ASP A 263 14.25 -15.54 13.79
N ASP A 264 13.78 -14.29 13.81
CA ASP A 264 12.35 -14.00 13.97
C ASP A 264 11.68 -13.58 12.64
N ASP A 265 10.71 -14.36 12.16
CA ASP A 265 9.71 -13.96 11.14
C ASP A 265 8.44 -13.48 11.86
N GLU A 266 8.49 -12.27 12.39
CA GLU A 266 7.37 -11.64 13.10
C GLU A 266 6.49 -10.82 12.17
N LEU A 267 5.74 -11.50 11.31
CA LEU A 267 4.68 -10.84 10.53
C LEU A 267 3.47 -10.49 11.41
N PHE A 268 2.86 -9.35 11.12
CA PHE A 268 1.66 -8.85 11.76
C PHE A 268 0.56 -8.68 10.71
N ASP A 269 -0.23 -9.73 10.52
CA ASP A 269 -1.33 -9.79 9.55
C ASP A 269 -2.65 -10.24 10.21
N PRO A 270 -3.21 -9.42 11.12
CA PRO A 270 -4.45 -9.76 11.84
C PRO A 270 -5.66 -9.94 10.90
N GLN A 271 -5.59 -9.42 9.67
CA GLN A 271 -6.64 -9.53 8.65
C GLN A 271 -6.46 -10.74 7.72
N GLY A 272 -5.32 -11.44 7.78
CA GLY A 272 -4.97 -12.52 6.87
C GLY A 272 -4.87 -12.08 5.42
N LEU A 273 -4.46 -10.83 5.15
CA LEU A 273 -4.36 -10.24 3.81
C LEU A 273 -3.27 -10.89 2.95
N THR A 274 -2.23 -11.45 3.57
CA THR A 274 -1.09 -12.09 2.89
C THR A 274 -1.37 -13.51 2.42
N GLU A 275 -2.47 -14.11 2.86
CA GLU A 275 -2.87 -15.50 2.56
C GLU A 275 -4.14 -15.60 1.71
N ARG A 276 -4.66 -14.46 1.23
CA ARG A 276 -5.89 -14.42 0.42
C ARG A 276 -5.64 -14.92 -1.01
N PHE A 277 -6.69 -14.84 -1.81
CA PHE A 277 -6.64 -15.09 -3.25
C PHE A 277 -5.50 -14.30 -3.93
N ASP A 278 -4.73 -15.00 -4.76
CA ASP A 278 -3.69 -14.42 -5.59
C ASP A 278 -3.99 -14.69 -7.07
N PRO A 279 -4.48 -13.68 -7.82
CA PRO A 279 -4.82 -13.81 -9.24
C PRO A 279 -3.59 -14.15 -10.11
N CYS A 280 -2.39 -13.78 -9.67
CA CYS A 280 -1.17 -13.94 -10.47
C CYS A 280 -0.80 -15.40 -10.72
N SER A 281 -1.21 -16.31 -9.82
CA SER A 281 -0.98 -17.76 -9.96
C SER A 281 -1.78 -18.39 -11.11
N TYR A 282 -2.76 -17.67 -11.66
CA TYR A 282 -3.66 -18.13 -12.71
C TYR A 282 -3.41 -17.43 -14.06
N ALA A 283 -2.28 -16.74 -14.20
CA ALA A 283 -1.92 -16.06 -15.44
C ALA A 283 -1.74 -17.07 -16.58
N VAL A 284 -2.31 -16.73 -17.74
CA VAL A 284 -2.06 -17.41 -19.02
C VAL A 284 -1.29 -16.43 -19.90
N GLY A 285 -0.01 -16.70 -20.13
CA GLY A 285 0.93 -15.70 -20.65
C GLY A 285 1.12 -14.56 -19.65
N ASP A 286 0.96 -13.32 -20.12
CA ASP A 286 1.01 -12.11 -19.27
C ASP A 286 -0.38 -11.57 -18.91
N THR A 287 -1.45 -12.37 -19.09
CA THR A 287 -2.84 -11.96 -18.88
C THR A 287 -3.50 -12.77 -17.78
N VAL A 288 -4.32 -12.10 -16.96
CA VAL A 288 -5.22 -12.73 -15.99
C VAL A 288 -6.64 -12.26 -16.26
N PHE A 289 -7.57 -13.22 -16.31
CA PHE A 289 -8.99 -12.96 -16.35
C PHE A 289 -9.61 -13.29 -15.00
N LEU A 290 -10.53 -12.44 -14.55
CA LEU A 290 -11.18 -12.54 -13.25
C LEU A 290 -12.68 -12.39 -13.42
N MET A 291 -13.45 -13.17 -12.66
CA MET A 291 -14.88 -12.97 -12.51
C MET A 291 -15.18 -12.64 -11.05
N ASN A 292 -15.98 -11.61 -10.82
CA ASN A 292 -16.62 -11.37 -9.53
C ASN A 292 -18.10 -11.72 -9.66
N GLN A 293 -18.60 -12.65 -8.85
CA GLN A 293 -19.99 -13.09 -8.88
C GLN A 293 -20.59 -13.02 -7.47
N TRP A 294 -21.64 -12.22 -7.33
CA TRP A 294 -22.46 -12.11 -6.12
C TRP A 294 -23.85 -12.68 -6.41
N VAL A 295 -24.35 -13.52 -5.50
CA VAL A 295 -25.63 -14.20 -5.65
C VAL A 295 -26.40 -14.11 -4.34
N GLU A 296 -27.66 -13.67 -4.42
CA GLU A 296 -28.66 -13.76 -3.35
C GLU A 296 -29.91 -14.49 -3.88
N ALA A 297 -30.99 -14.54 -3.10
CA ALA A 297 -32.14 -15.42 -3.39
C ALA A 297 -32.78 -15.18 -4.77
N ASP A 298 -32.86 -13.93 -5.19
CA ASP A 298 -33.52 -13.41 -6.39
C ASP A 298 -32.60 -12.48 -7.22
N PHE A 299 -31.29 -12.53 -6.96
CA PHE A 299 -30.32 -11.57 -7.45
C PHE A 299 -29.03 -12.24 -7.91
N VAL A 300 -28.56 -11.87 -9.11
CA VAL A 300 -27.22 -12.22 -9.59
C VAL A 300 -26.53 -10.98 -10.15
N GLU A 301 -25.36 -10.66 -9.59
CA GLU A 301 -24.42 -9.69 -10.16
C GLU A 301 -23.16 -10.41 -10.61
N ARG A 302 -22.77 -10.21 -11.87
CA ARG A 302 -21.56 -10.79 -12.44
C ARG A 302 -20.76 -9.72 -13.17
N SER A 303 -19.48 -9.64 -12.86
CA SER A 303 -18.53 -8.76 -13.54
C SER A 303 -17.30 -9.55 -13.99
N VAL A 304 -16.85 -9.33 -15.22
CA VAL A 304 -15.63 -9.94 -15.75
C VAL A 304 -14.58 -8.87 -16.00
N TYR A 305 -13.36 -9.14 -15.56
CA TYR A 305 -12.22 -8.25 -15.65
C TYR A 305 -11.04 -8.94 -16.35
N LYS A 306 -10.19 -8.12 -16.95
CA LYS A 306 -8.89 -8.49 -17.50
C LYS A 306 -7.82 -7.61 -16.87
N THR A 307 -6.66 -8.20 -16.61
CA THR A 307 -5.47 -7.44 -16.22
C THR A 307 -4.20 -8.09 -16.75
N GLY A 308 -3.12 -7.31 -16.79
CA GLY A 308 -1.79 -7.78 -17.13
C GLY A 308 -0.93 -8.13 -15.92
N ILE A 309 0.25 -8.68 -16.17
CA ILE A 309 1.29 -8.92 -15.16
C ILE A 309 2.38 -7.85 -15.22
N PHE A 310 2.87 -7.41 -14.06
CA PHE A 310 4.12 -6.65 -13.93
C PHE A 310 5.11 -7.41 -13.04
N ARG A 311 6.42 -7.12 -13.17
CA ARG A 311 7.46 -7.81 -12.41
C ARG A 311 8.15 -6.89 -11.42
N PHE A 312 8.22 -7.31 -10.17
CA PHE A 312 9.05 -6.67 -9.14
C PHE A 312 10.14 -7.63 -8.70
N LYS A 313 11.41 -7.23 -8.88
CA LYS A 313 12.59 -8.10 -8.61
C LYS A 313 12.46 -9.50 -9.26
N GLY A 314 11.93 -9.54 -10.48
CA GLY A 314 11.69 -10.78 -11.24
C GLY A 314 10.42 -11.55 -10.86
N GLN A 315 9.80 -11.24 -9.71
CA GLN A 315 8.59 -11.91 -9.24
C GLN A 315 7.35 -11.28 -9.90
N PRO A 316 6.41 -12.10 -10.42
CA PRO A 316 5.22 -11.60 -11.09
C PRO A 316 4.17 -11.12 -10.08
N LEU A 317 3.47 -10.04 -10.43
CA LEU A 317 2.36 -9.43 -9.69
C LEU A 317 1.29 -8.99 -10.70
N CYS A 318 0.02 -8.99 -10.30
CA CYS A 318 -1.04 -8.46 -11.17
C CYS A 318 -1.00 -6.94 -11.22
N ASN A 319 -1.18 -6.37 -12.41
CA ASN A 319 -1.37 -4.93 -12.54
C ASN A 319 -2.73 -4.56 -11.88
N PRO A 320 -2.79 -3.58 -10.97
CA PRO A 320 -4.05 -3.24 -10.28
C PRO A 320 -5.07 -2.53 -11.17
N ASN A 321 -4.66 -2.07 -12.36
CA ASN A 321 -5.51 -1.42 -13.36
C ASN A 321 -6.33 -2.46 -14.13
N TYR A 322 -7.34 -3.01 -13.48
CA TYR A 322 -8.22 -4.00 -14.10
C TYR A 322 -9.13 -3.33 -15.13
N GLU A 323 -9.13 -3.86 -16.35
CA GLU A 323 -10.09 -3.53 -17.39
C GLU A 323 -11.37 -4.34 -17.15
N ARG A 324 -12.51 -3.67 -17.02
CA ARG A 324 -13.81 -4.36 -16.93
C ARG A 324 -14.29 -4.69 -18.34
N LEU A 325 -14.36 -5.98 -18.67
CA LEU A 325 -14.80 -6.47 -19.97
C LEU A 325 -16.32 -6.58 -20.08
N SER A 326 -16.97 -6.98 -18.97
CA SER A 326 -18.42 -7.14 -18.93
C SER A 326 -18.96 -6.97 -17.52
N HIS A 327 -20.21 -6.54 -17.43
CA HIS A 327 -20.96 -6.39 -16.19
C HIS A 327 -22.44 -6.57 -16.46
N ILE A 328 -23.10 -7.35 -15.62
CA ILE A 328 -24.55 -7.52 -15.63
C ILE A 328 -25.07 -7.66 -14.20
N THR A 329 -26.25 -7.11 -13.99
CA THR A 329 -27.07 -7.30 -12.79
C THR A 329 -28.43 -7.80 -13.26
N VAL A 330 -28.88 -8.90 -12.67
CA VAL A 330 -30.22 -9.46 -12.88
C VAL A 330 -30.92 -9.47 -11.54
N GLU A 331 -32.05 -8.77 -11.48
CA GLU A 331 -32.91 -8.65 -10.30
C GLU A 331 -34.22 -9.41 -10.56
N ASP A 332 -34.98 -9.70 -9.49
CA ASP A 332 -36.27 -10.39 -9.54
C ASP A 332 -36.21 -11.77 -10.23
N MET A 333 -35.09 -12.49 -10.11
CA MET A 333 -34.96 -13.84 -10.64
C MET A 333 -35.81 -14.83 -9.84
N ASP A 334 -36.44 -15.78 -10.53
CA ASP A 334 -37.08 -16.90 -9.83
C ASP A 334 -36.00 -17.69 -9.05
N PRO A 335 -36.23 -18.10 -7.79
CA PRO A 335 -35.26 -18.87 -7.01
C PRO A 335 -34.74 -20.14 -7.71
N SER A 336 -35.54 -20.74 -8.60
CA SER A 336 -35.10 -21.87 -9.43
C SER A 336 -34.07 -21.49 -10.49
N GLU A 337 -34.07 -20.24 -10.96
CA GLU A 337 -33.11 -19.69 -11.93
C GLU A 337 -31.83 -19.19 -11.25
N THR A 338 -31.86 -18.85 -9.96
CA THR A 338 -30.66 -18.48 -9.17
C THR A 338 -29.89 -19.70 -8.68
N THR A 339 -30.56 -20.84 -8.51
CA THR A 339 -29.97 -22.13 -8.06
C THR A 339 -28.67 -22.54 -8.77
N PRO A 340 -28.49 -22.33 -10.09
CA PRO A 340 -27.24 -22.67 -10.79
C PRO A 340 -26.06 -21.72 -10.51
N TYR A 341 -26.25 -20.64 -9.77
CA TYR A 341 -25.22 -19.63 -9.51
C TYR A 341 -24.69 -19.77 -8.08
N ALA A 342 -23.38 -20.03 -7.93
CA ALA A 342 -22.69 -19.96 -6.64
C ALA A 342 -22.22 -18.54 -6.35
N ASN A 343 -22.30 -18.08 -5.10
CA ASN A 343 -21.62 -16.84 -4.71
C ASN A 343 -20.11 -17.11 -4.58
N THR A 344 -19.30 -16.67 -5.55
CA THR A 344 -17.86 -16.98 -5.58
C THR A 344 -16.98 -15.80 -5.17
N GLY A 345 -17.54 -14.58 -5.10
CA GLY A 345 -16.71 -13.37 -5.08
C GLY A 345 -15.74 -13.37 -6.26
N TYR A 346 -14.49 -12.94 -6.03
CA TYR A 346 -13.44 -12.96 -7.05
C TYR A 346 -12.87 -14.36 -7.28
N ILE A 347 -12.92 -14.81 -8.53
CA ILE A 347 -12.32 -16.06 -9.01
C ILE A 347 -11.54 -15.84 -10.30
N ALA A 348 -10.42 -16.55 -10.48
CA ALA A 348 -9.66 -16.54 -11.72
C ALA A 348 -10.30 -17.42 -12.79
N LEU A 349 -10.27 -16.96 -14.03
CA LEU A 349 -10.72 -17.70 -15.20
C LEU A 349 -9.49 -18.20 -15.99
N LEU A 350 -9.38 -19.52 -16.14
CA LEU A 350 -8.33 -20.15 -16.93
C LEU A 350 -8.75 -20.21 -18.40
N ILE A 351 -8.48 -19.14 -19.13
CA ILE A 351 -8.83 -19.03 -20.55
C ILE A 351 -7.58 -19.35 -21.39
N PRO A 352 -7.62 -20.37 -22.27
CA PRO A 352 -6.53 -20.65 -23.19
C PRO A 352 -6.16 -19.43 -24.03
N GLU A 353 -4.86 -19.24 -24.31
CA GLU A 353 -4.33 -18.06 -25.01
C GLU A 353 -5.00 -17.86 -26.39
N GLU A 354 -5.24 -18.95 -27.10
CA GLU A 354 -5.90 -18.94 -28.41
C GLU A 354 -7.37 -18.48 -28.35
N LYS A 355 -8.00 -18.50 -27.17
CA LYS A 355 -9.39 -18.07 -26.94
C LYS A 355 -9.50 -16.66 -26.36
N HIS A 356 -8.42 -15.99 -25.99
CA HIS A 356 -8.47 -14.65 -25.36
C HIS A 356 -9.24 -13.64 -26.21
N ARG A 357 -8.95 -13.56 -27.52
CA ARG A 357 -9.61 -12.59 -28.41
C ARG A 357 -11.09 -12.86 -28.60
N SER A 358 -11.49 -14.13 -28.79
CA SER A 358 -12.91 -14.47 -28.95
C SER A 358 -13.67 -14.28 -27.65
N PHE A 359 -13.04 -14.58 -26.52
CA PHE A 359 -13.62 -14.35 -25.21
C PHE A 359 -13.86 -12.85 -24.94
N GLU A 360 -12.84 -12.01 -25.15
CA GLU A 360 -12.95 -10.56 -24.97
C GLU A 360 -14.03 -9.94 -25.87
N ALA A 361 -14.14 -10.39 -27.12
CA ALA A 361 -15.15 -9.90 -28.05
C ALA A 361 -16.58 -10.36 -27.69
N GLY A 362 -16.74 -11.55 -27.10
CA GLY A 362 -18.05 -12.16 -26.86
C GLY A 362 -18.59 -12.05 -25.44
N ILE A 363 -17.75 -11.80 -24.43
CA ILE A 363 -18.14 -11.92 -23.02
C ILE A 363 -19.26 -10.95 -22.62
N GLN A 364 -19.37 -9.78 -23.25
CA GLN A 364 -20.47 -8.84 -22.98
C GLN A 364 -21.84 -9.42 -23.32
N GLU A 365 -21.94 -10.19 -24.42
CA GLU A 365 -23.19 -10.79 -24.90
C GLU A 365 -23.48 -12.16 -24.25
N HIS A 366 -22.41 -12.84 -23.79
CA HIS A 366 -22.49 -14.21 -23.32
C HIS A 366 -22.24 -14.38 -21.81
N ILE A 367 -22.24 -13.29 -21.04
CA ILE A 367 -21.94 -13.32 -19.60
C ILE A 367 -22.88 -14.22 -18.79
N LEU A 368 -24.10 -14.54 -19.25
CA LEU A 368 -25.03 -15.49 -18.61
C LEU A 368 -25.13 -16.84 -19.35
N ASN A 369 -24.44 -17.02 -20.48
CA ASN A 369 -24.51 -18.24 -21.27
C ASN A 369 -23.50 -19.27 -20.73
N HIS A 370 -23.97 -20.15 -19.84
CA HIS A 370 -23.16 -21.19 -19.20
C HIS A 370 -22.42 -22.09 -20.20
N GLN A 371 -23.06 -22.49 -21.31
CA GLN A 371 -22.42 -23.31 -22.34
C GLN A 371 -21.27 -22.56 -23.00
N TRP A 372 -21.49 -21.29 -23.40
CA TRP A 372 -20.45 -20.49 -24.03
C TRP A 372 -19.28 -20.24 -23.06
N LEU A 373 -19.57 -20.00 -21.78
CA LEU A 373 -18.55 -19.84 -20.74
C LEU A 373 -17.74 -21.12 -20.54
N ALA A 374 -18.39 -22.29 -20.47
CA ALA A 374 -17.73 -23.59 -20.41
C ALA A 374 -16.83 -23.86 -21.62
N ASP A 375 -17.28 -23.45 -22.81
CA ASP A 375 -16.50 -23.59 -24.05
C ASP A 375 -15.24 -22.70 -24.06
N HIS A 376 -15.19 -21.62 -23.27
CA HIS A 376 -14.07 -20.67 -23.25
C HIS A 376 -13.16 -20.77 -22.01
N ILE A 377 -13.71 -21.16 -20.86
CA ILE A 377 -13.03 -21.13 -19.56
C ILE A 377 -12.76 -22.57 -19.10
N ASN A 378 -11.51 -22.98 -19.04
CA ASN A 378 -11.12 -24.37 -18.72
C ASN A 378 -11.57 -24.82 -17.33
N ASN A 379 -11.63 -23.91 -16.36
CA ASN A 379 -12.06 -24.19 -14.99
C ASN A 379 -13.53 -23.82 -14.73
N TYR A 380 -14.36 -23.63 -15.76
CA TYR A 380 -15.74 -23.16 -15.58
C TYR A 380 -16.59 -24.13 -14.75
N GLU A 381 -16.49 -25.43 -15.02
CA GLU A 381 -17.25 -26.45 -14.30
C GLU A 381 -16.94 -26.43 -12.80
N GLU A 382 -15.67 -26.22 -12.42
CA GLU A 382 -15.29 -26.08 -11.01
C GLU A 382 -15.94 -24.86 -10.36
N ILE A 383 -16.06 -23.76 -11.09
CA ILE A 383 -16.71 -22.52 -10.62
C ILE A 383 -18.22 -22.74 -10.48
N HIS A 384 -18.82 -23.44 -11.43
CA HIS A 384 -20.26 -23.68 -11.48
C HIS A 384 -20.73 -24.68 -10.41
N LEU A 385 -19.91 -25.69 -10.11
CA LEU A 385 -20.21 -26.75 -9.13
C LEU A 385 -19.91 -26.37 -7.67
N MET A 386 -19.47 -25.13 -7.39
CA MET A 386 -19.28 -24.62 -6.02
C MET A 386 -20.61 -24.34 -5.26
N THR A 387 -21.76 -24.62 -5.89
CA THR A 387 -23.12 -24.50 -5.33
C THR A 387 -23.41 -25.48 -4.21
#